data_AF-A0A4R2ZUZ1-F1
#
_entry.id   AF-A0A4R2ZUZ1-F1
#
_cell.length_a   1.000
_cell.length_b   1.000
_cell.length_c   1.000
_cell.angle_alpha   90.00
_cell.angle_beta   90.00
_cell.angle_gamma   90.00
#
_symmetry.space_group_name_H-M   'P 1'
#
loop_
_entity.id
_entity.type
_entity.pdbx_description
1 polymer ?
#
loop_
_entity_poly.entity_id
_entity_poly.type
_entity_poly.pdbx_seq_one_letter_code
_entity_poly.pdbx_strand_id
1 'polypeptide(L)'
;MKKQFLGKALALFERFKTHKITSADLEEAEQKAKNLDVRKEDFQLLIAMCKDTFSGKYKMNKWNLSVIVATIIYVISPLDAIPDVIPVLGWIDDVTIIGYAISKLSEEILKYKLFSKQSIVVKS
;
A
#
# COMPACT_ATOMS: atom_id res chain seq x y z
N MET A 1 -1.57 -8.65 -29.63
CA MET A 1 -0.80 -8.09 -28.48
C MET A 1 -0.38 -9.10 -27.39
N LYS A 2 -0.99 -10.29 -27.20
CA LYS A 2 -0.62 -11.23 -26.11
C LYS A 2 0.73 -11.98 -26.22
N LYS A 3 1.32 -12.13 -27.42
CA LYS A 3 2.53 -12.96 -27.63
C LYS A 3 3.83 -12.36 -27.04
N GLN A 4 3.95 -11.04 -26.97
CA GLN A 4 5.18 -10.38 -26.51
C GLN A 4 5.32 -10.36 -24.99
N PHE A 5 4.20 -10.34 -24.27
CA PHE A 5 4.18 -10.39 -22.80
C PHE A 5 4.62 -11.76 -22.26
N LEU A 6 4.12 -12.84 -22.87
CA LEU A 6 4.48 -14.21 -22.53
C LEU A 6 5.97 -14.49 -22.75
N GLY A 7 6.56 -13.98 -23.84
CA GLY A 7 8.00 -14.16 -24.11
C GLY A 7 8.90 -13.48 -23.07
N LYS A 8 8.52 -12.28 -22.60
CA LYS A 8 9.28 -11.56 -21.56
C LYS A 8 9.13 -12.23 -20.19
N ALA A 9 7.93 -12.70 -19.85
CA ALA A 9 7.68 -13.45 -18.61
C ALA A 9 8.46 -14.77 -18.59
N LEU A 10 8.53 -15.48 -19.72
CA LEU A 10 9.33 -16.70 -19.85
C LEU A 10 10.83 -16.41 -19.71
N ALA A 11 11.33 -15.35 -20.35
CA ALA A 11 12.74 -14.95 -20.25
C ALA A 11 13.14 -14.54 -18.81
N LEU A 12 12.22 -13.90 -18.08
CA LEU A 12 12.41 -13.58 -16.67
C LEU A 12 12.42 -14.86 -15.82
N PHE A 13 11.50 -15.78 -16.06
CA PHE A 13 11.43 -17.08 -15.37
C PHE A 13 12.70 -17.91 -15.58
N GLU A 14 13.23 -17.99 -16.81
CA GLU A 14 14.48 -18.69 -17.11
C GLU A 14 15.68 -18.06 -16.39
N ARG A 15 15.72 -16.73 -16.22
CA ARG A 15 16.74 -16.07 -15.41
C ARG A 15 16.62 -16.43 -13.92
N PHE A 16 15.41 -16.40 -13.36
CA PHE A 16 15.17 -16.78 -11.97
C PHE A 16 15.49 -18.25 -11.67
N LYS A 17 15.28 -19.15 -12.63
CA LYS A 17 15.57 -20.59 -12.51
C LYS A 17 17.05 -20.89 -12.21
N THR A 18 17.95 -19.97 -12.57
CA THR A 18 19.40 -20.10 -12.29
C THR A 18 19.81 -19.61 -10.89
N HIS A 19 18.92 -18.94 -10.17
CA HIS A 19 19.16 -18.52 -8.80
C HIS A 19 18.75 -19.62 -7.82
N LYS A 20 19.71 -20.15 -7.06
CA LYS A 20 19.41 -21.08 -5.97
C LYS A 20 18.82 -20.26 -4.82
N ILE A 21 17.51 -20.41 -4.62
CA ILE A 21 16.81 -19.83 -3.47
C ILE A 21 17.47 -20.36 -2.20
N THR A 22 18.05 -19.46 -1.41
CA THR A 22 18.67 -19.76 -0.13
C THR A 22 17.64 -19.59 1.00
N SER A 23 17.96 -20.10 2.19
CA SER A 23 17.13 -19.87 3.38
C SER A 23 17.06 -18.38 3.77
N ALA A 24 18.11 -17.61 3.49
CA ALA A 24 18.12 -16.17 3.72
C ALA A 24 17.13 -15.44 2.78
N ASP A 25 17.02 -15.88 1.53
CA ASP A 25 16.04 -15.32 0.58
C ASP A 25 14.59 -15.59 1.03
N LEU A 26 14.34 -16.78 1.61
CA LEU A 26 13.03 -17.15 2.15
C LEU A 26 12.70 -16.35 3.41
N GLU A 27 13.66 -16.17 4.31
CA GLU A 27 13.48 -15.36 5.51
C GLU A 27 13.23 -13.88 5.17
N GLU A 28 13.96 -13.33 4.19
CA GLU A 28 13.72 -11.98 3.68
C GLU A 28 12.33 -11.85 3.04
N ALA A 29 11.89 -12.86 2.27
CA ALA A 29 10.55 -12.89 1.69
C ALA A 29 9.45 -12.95 2.76
N GLU A 30 9.62 -13.75 3.81
CA GLU A 30 8.68 -13.82 4.94
C GLU A 30 8.61 -12.51 5.72
N GLN A 31 9.74 -11.86 5.98
CA GLN A 31 9.77 -10.56 6.65
C GLN A 31 9.08 -9.48 5.80
N LYS A 32 9.30 -9.48 4.49
CA LYS A 32 8.58 -8.58 3.56
C LYS A 32 7.09 -8.88 3.53
N ALA A 33 6.68 -10.14 3.52
CA ALA A 33 5.27 -10.54 3.56
C ALA A 33 4.57 -10.09 4.86
N LYS A 34 5.23 -10.24 6.02
CA LYS A 34 4.73 -9.71 7.31
C LYS A 34 4.58 -8.20 7.30
N ASN A 35 5.58 -7.49 6.76
CA ASN A 35 5.51 -6.03 6.62
C ASN A 35 4.37 -5.57 5.70
N LEU A 36 4.04 -6.35 4.67
CA LEU A 36 2.89 -6.10 3.80
C LEU A 36 1.56 -6.30 4.53
N ASP A 37 1.46 -7.30 5.41
CA ASP A 37 0.24 -7.55 6.19
C ASP A 37 -0.04 -6.39 7.16
N VAL A 38 0.98 -5.90 7.86
CA VAL A 38 0.87 -4.69 8.70
C VAL A 38 0.46 -3.46 7.86
N ARG A 39 1.07 -3.29 6.68
CA ARG A 39 0.76 -2.15 5.80
C ARG A 39 -0.62 -2.25 5.15
N LYS A 40 -1.18 -3.45 5.02
CA LYS A 40 -2.54 -3.67 4.54
C LYS A 40 -3.56 -3.13 5.53
N GLU A 41 -3.36 -3.36 6.83
CA GLU A 41 -4.22 -2.80 7.88
C GLU A 41 -4.16 -1.27 7.88
N ASP A 42 -2.95 -0.71 7.76
CA ASP A 42 -2.73 0.72 7.64
C ASP A 42 -3.40 1.32 6.39
N PHE A 43 -3.32 0.64 5.25
CA PHE A 43 -3.98 1.07 4.02
C PHE A 43 -5.51 1.03 4.13
N GLN A 44 -6.07 -0.02 4.75
CA GLN A 44 -7.50 -0.11 5.06
C GLN A 44 -7.95 1.05 5.96
N LEU A 45 -7.12 1.43 6.93
CA LEU A 45 -7.39 2.57 7.80
C LEU A 45 -7.45 3.88 7.02
N LEU A 46 -6.50 4.13 6.11
CA LEU A 46 -6.50 5.31 5.26
C LEU A 46 -7.77 5.38 4.39
N ILE A 47 -8.21 4.24 3.84
CA ILE A 47 -9.49 4.16 3.10
C ILE A 47 -10.67 4.49 4.02
N ALA A 48 -10.71 3.98 5.25
CA ALA A 48 -11.78 4.23 6.20
C ALA A 48 -11.85 5.73 6.58
N MET A 49 -10.70 6.35 6.89
CA MET A 49 -10.58 7.80 7.12
C MET A 49 -11.12 8.60 5.94
N CYS A 50 -10.71 8.23 4.73
CA CYS A 50 -11.15 8.87 3.49
C CYS A 50 -12.69 8.79 3.33
N LYS A 51 -13.27 7.60 3.50
CA LYS A 51 -14.72 7.38 3.42
C LYS A 51 -15.50 8.16 4.48
N ASP A 52 -15.04 8.13 5.72
CA ASP A 52 -15.70 8.84 6.82
C ASP A 52 -15.61 10.37 6.66
N THR A 53 -14.52 10.88 6.08
CA THR A 53 -14.41 12.29 5.72
C THR A 53 -15.32 12.68 4.57
N PHE A 54 -15.41 11.89 3.51
CA PHE A 54 -16.35 12.15 2.41
C PHE A 54 -17.81 12.05 2.83
N SER A 55 -18.13 11.15 3.76
CA SER A 55 -19.49 11.03 4.33
C SER A 55 -19.83 12.10 5.37
N GLY A 56 -18.88 12.97 5.72
CA GLY A 56 -19.05 14.04 6.71
C GLY A 56 -19.00 13.59 8.16
N LYS A 57 -18.78 12.29 8.45
CA LYS A 57 -18.67 11.73 9.80
C LYS A 57 -17.39 12.15 10.51
N TYR A 58 -16.30 12.31 9.77
CA TYR A 58 -15.00 12.71 10.32
C TYR A 58 -14.46 13.96 9.62
N LYS A 59 -14.27 15.05 10.37
CA LYS A 59 -13.68 16.27 9.81
C LYS A 59 -12.17 16.25 9.97
N MET A 60 -11.49 16.32 8.84
CA MET A 60 -10.03 16.34 8.74
C MET A 60 -9.56 17.58 7.98
N ASN A 61 -8.32 18.03 8.23
CA ASN A 61 -7.71 19.10 7.44
C ASN A 61 -7.63 18.70 5.95
N LYS A 62 -7.89 19.65 5.05
CA LYS A 62 -7.79 19.49 3.59
C LYS A 62 -6.41 18.96 3.17
N TRP A 63 -5.34 19.40 3.83
CA TRP A 63 -3.99 18.90 3.53
C TRP A 63 -3.86 17.39 3.80
N ASN A 64 -4.35 16.93 4.94
CA ASN A 64 -4.30 15.52 5.33
C ASN A 64 -5.19 14.68 4.40
N LEU A 65 -6.35 15.20 4.00
CA LEU A 65 -7.22 14.55 3.00
C LEU A 65 -6.51 14.40 1.65
N SER A 66 -5.81 15.43 1.17
CA SER A 66 -5.06 15.37 -0.09
C SER A 66 -3.98 14.31 -0.06
N VAL A 67 -3.25 14.16 1.05
CA VAL A 67 -2.23 13.11 1.21
C VAL A 67 -2.87 11.73 1.14
N ILE A 68 -3.98 11.49 1.85
CA ILE A 68 -4.69 10.19 1.80
C ILE A 68 -5.17 9.87 0.39
N VAL A 69 -5.80 10.83 -0.29
CA VAL A 69 -6.32 10.64 -1.64
C VAL A 69 -5.18 10.36 -2.63
N ALA A 70 -4.06 11.10 -2.54
CA ALA A 70 -2.88 10.86 -3.38
C ALA A 70 -2.30 9.45 -3.17
N THR A 71 -2.16 9.01 -1.91
CA THR A 71 -1.71 7.66 -1.57
C THR A 71 -2.64 6.59 -2.13
N ILE A 72 -3.96 6.76 -2.03
CA ILE A 72 -4.94 5.80 -2.54
C ILE A 72 -4.89 5.73 -4.08
N ILE A 73 -4.84 6.88 -4.77
CA ILE A 73 -4.76 6.92 -6.24
C ILE A 73 -3.49 6.22 -6.72
N TYR A 74 -2.35 6.50 -6.07
CA TYR A 74 -1.08 5.86 -6.41
C TYR A 74 -1.15 4.34 -6.28
N VAL A 75 -1.73 3.81 -5.19
CA VAL A 75 -1.86 2.35 -4.98
C VAL A 75 -2.86 1.68 -5.93
N ILE A 76 -3.95 2.36 -6.30
CA ILE A 76 -4.98 1.80 -7.20
C ILE A 76 -4.51 1.75 -8.65
N SER A 77 -3.77 2.75 -9.11
CA SER A 77 -3.27 2.82 -10.49
C SER A 77 -1.80 3.22 -10.55
N PRO A 78 -0.87 2.32 -10.17
CA PRO A 78 0.56 2.54 -10.39
C PRO A 78 0.90 2.62 -11.89
N LEU A 79 0.02 2.10 -12.76
CA LEU A 79 0.19 2.04 -14.22
C LEU A 79 0.05 3.37 -14.95
N ASP A 80 -0.63 4.38 -14.39
CA ASP A 80 -0.80 5.68 -15.06
C ASP A 80 0.39 6.64 -14.83
N ALA A 81 1.30 6.32 -13.91
CA ALA A 81 2.38 7.24 -13.50
C ALA A 81 3.78 6.86 -14.03
N ILE A 82 3.96 5.66 -14.59
CA ILE A 82 5.27 5.18 -15.05
C ILE A 82 5.16 4.62 -16.48
N PRO A 83 5.69 5.31 -17.51
CA PRO A 83 5.92 4.69 -18.80
C PRO A 83 7.12 3.73 -18.69
N ASP A 84 6.84 2.43 -18.86
CA ASP A 84 7.79 1.33 -19.11
C ASP A 84 9.10 1.31 -18.29
N VAL A 85 9.09 0.83 -17.03
CA VAL A 85 10.35 0.36 -16.39
C VAL A 85 10.14 -0.70 -15.28
N ILE A 86 10.65 -1.91 -15.56
CA ILE A 86 11.21 -2.93 -14.64
C ILE A 86 10.25 -3.70 -13.69
N PRO A 87 9.94 -4.98 -13.97
CA PRO A 87 8.94 -5.80 -13.26
C PRO A 87 9.37 -6.37 -11.89
N VAL A 88 10.48 -5.93 -11.30
CA VAL A 88 11.01 -6.46 -10.02
C VAL A 88 11.10 -5.37 -8.93
N LEU A 89 10.92 -4.09 -9.30
CA LEU A 89 10.99 -2.95 -8.37
C LEU A 89 9.62 -2.48 -7.83
N GLY A 90 8.51 -3.08 -8.29
CA GLY A 90 7.16 -2.59 -7.99
C GLY A 90 6.70 -2.79 -6.54
N TRP A 91 7.28 -3.71 -5.76
CA TRP A 91 6.77 -4.02 -4.41
C TRP A 91 7.33 -3.11 -3.31
N ILE A 92 8.45 -2.43 -3.58
CA ILE A 92 9.13 -1.59 -2.58
C ILE A 92 8.55 -0.16 -2.58
N ASP A 93 8.12 0.35 -3.74
CA ASP A 93 7.67 1.73 -3.88
C ASP A 93 6.28 1.96 -3.24
N ASP A 94 5.31 1.06 -3.50
CA ASP A 94 3.96 1.10 -2.90
C ASP A 94 4.01 1.09 -1.37
N VAL A 95 4.83 0.18 -0.86
CA VAL A 95 5.11 -0.02 0.56
C VAL A 95 5.66 1.27 1.14
N THR A 96 6.70 1.84 0.53
CA THR A 96 7.35 3.08 0.99
C THR A 96 6.38 4.26 1.04
N ILE A 97 5.52 4.40 0.03
CA ILE A 97 4.54 5.49 -0.04
C ILE A 97 3.46 5.36 1.03
N ILE A 98 2.95 4.14 1.29
CA ILE A 98 2.02 3.91 2.40
C ILE A 98 2.71 4.23 3.73
N GLY A 99 3.95 3.77 3.94
CA GLY A 99 4.71 4.05 5.15
C GLY A 99 4.92 5.55 5.38
N TYR A 100 5.28 6.29 4.33
CA TYR A 100 5.43 7.74 4.38
C TYR A 100 4.12 8.44 4.73
N ALA A 101 3.00 8.04 4.11
CA ALA A 101 1.68 8.60 4.39
C ALA A 101 1.28 8.37 5.85
N ILE A 102 1.48 7.15 6.38
CA ILE A 102 1.21 6.83 7.78
C ILE A 102 2.08 7.66 8.73
N SER A 103 3.37 7.79 8.46
CA SER A 103 4.24 8.64 9.28
C SER A 103 3.79 10.11 9.27
N LYS A 104 3.45 10.63 8.09
CA LYS A 104 3.00 12.02 7.91
C LYS A 104 1.64 12.29 8.57
N LEU A 105 0.76 11.29 8.59
CA LEU A 105 -0.59 11.36 9.11
C LEU A 105 -0.73 10.79 10.52
N SER A 106 0.38 10.44 11.18
CA SER A 106 0.39 9.75 12.48
C SER A 106 -0.53 10.39 13.53
N GLU A 107 -0.45 11.71 13.69
CA GLU A 107 -1.32 12.46 14.61
C GLU A 107 -2.81 12.40 14.23
N GLU A 108 -3.11 12.48 12.94
CA GLU A 108 -4.47 12.44 12.41
C GLU A 108 -5.07 11.03 12.52
N ILE A 109 -4.25 10.02 12.28
CA ILE A 109 -4.58 8.61 12.48
C ILE A 109 -4.90 8.34 13.95
N LEU A 110 -4.13 8.90 14.89
CA LEU A 110 -4.43 8.77 16.31
C LEU A 110 -5.79 9.40 16.65
N LYS A 111 -6.07 10.61 16.17
CA LYS A 111 -7.38 11.28 16.35
C LYS A 111 -8.51 10.44 15.78
N TYR A 112 -8.35 9.91 14.56
CA TYR A 112 -9.35 9.06 13.92
C TYR A 112 -9.54 7.73 14.66
N LYS A 113 -8.48 7.09 15.15
CA LYS A 113 -8.57 5.84 15.96
C LYS A 113 -9.34 6.09 17.26
N LEU A 114 -9.15 7.24 17.91
CA LEU A 114 -9.93 7.62 19.08
C LEU A 114 -11.42 7.82 18.74
N PHE A 115 -11.72 8.55 17.66
CA PHE A 115 -13.08 8.72 17.15
C PHE A 115 -13.76 7.38 16.80
N SER A 116 -13.05 6.50 16.09
CA SER A 116 -13.55 5.20 15.67
C SER A 116 -13.80 4.26 16.86
N LYS A 117 -12.88 4.22 17.84
CA LYS A 117 -13.10 3.48 19.09
C LYS A 117 -14.32 3.98 19.86
N GLN A 118 -14.54 5.30 19.92
CA GLN A 118 -15.73 5.87 20.55
C GLN A 118 -17.01 5.47 19.81
N SER A 119 -16.97 5.38 18.48
CA SER A 119 -18.08 4.98 17.63
C SER A 119 -18.48 3.50 17.77
N ILE A 120 -17.53 2.63 18.17
CA ILE A 120 -17.77 1.19 18.41
C ILE A 120 -18.42 0.95 19.78
N VAL A 121 -18.03 1.73 20.80
CA VAL A 121 -18.57 1.57 22.17
C VAL A 121 -20.02 2.08 22.28
N VAL A 122 -20.42 3.09 21.50
CA VAL A 122 -21.79 3.65 21.55
C VAL A 122 -22.83 2.78 20.83
N LYS A 123 -22.39 1.73 20.10
CA LYS A 123 -23.28 0.82 19.37
C LYS A 123 -23.60 -0.50 20.09
N SER A 124 -23.23 -0.64 21.37
CA SER A 124 -23.50 -1.82 22.20
C SER A 124 -24.70 -1.60 23.12
#